data_AF-A0A962V1R6-F1
#
_entry.id   AF-A0A962V1R6-F1
#
_cell.length_a   1.000
_cell.length_b   1.000
_cell.length_c   1.000
_cell.angle_alpha   90.00
_cell.angle_beta   90.00
_cell.angle_gamma   90.00
#
_symmetry.space_group_name_H-M   'P 1'
#
loop_
_entity.id
_entity.type
_entity.pdbx_description
1 polymer ?
#
loop_
_entity_poly.entity_id
_entity_poly.type
_entity_poly.pdbx_seq_one_letter_code
_entity_poly.pdbx_strand_id
1 'polypeptide(L)'
;AAGKADIALSYQPQLHLQVAQGLPLVRIGTLIATPLNSLVFLDASPIRSIADLKGRKIGFSVGGFEDALLGAMLESEGLQLSDVERINVNFALTPALASGQVDAVIGAFRNFELNQLDLNGTPGRAFYPEEHGVPAYDELIFVAKSDRLADDRLNRFLAVVERAVQALVNHPEQSWQQFIAADPALDDELNKRAWRATLTRFALRPAALDSQRYQRFGQFLLARGLIKTLPPLADYAQELQPQAAKP
;
A
#
# COMPACT_ATOMS: atom_id res chain seq x y z
N ALA A 1 4.91 13.66 -12.38
CA ALA A 1 6.10 14.54 -12.50
C ALA A 1 6.11 15.34 -13.81
N ALA A 2 6.01 14.70 -14.98
CA ALA A 2 6.09 15.37 -16.29
C ALA A 2 4.92 16.31 -16.66
N GLY A 3 4.03 16.66 -15.73
CA GLY A 3 2.92 17.60 -15.96
C GLY A 3 1.77 17.09 -16.85
N LYS A 4 1.70 15.78 -17.14
CA LYS A 4 0.62 15.19 -17.96
C LYS A 4 -0.69 14.95 -17.20
N ALA A 5 -0.67 15.04 -15.87
CA ALA A 5 -1.83 14.95 -14.99
C ALA A 5 -1.62 15.89 -13.79
N ASP A 6 -2.71 16.49 -13.29
CA ASP A 6 -2.69 17.40 -12.16
C ASP A 6 -2.51 16.66 -10.82
N ILE A 7 -3.19 15.51 -10.67
CA ILE A 7 -3.16 14.63 -9.50
C ILE A 7 -2.93 13.20 -9.99
N ALA A 8 -2.16 12.42 -9.23
CA ALA A 8 -1.98 10.98 -9.44
C ALA A 8 -2.18 10.21 -8.13
N LEU A 9 -2.62 8.96 -8.24
CA LEU A 9 -2.48 7.98 -7.16
C LEU A 9 -1.05 7.44 -7.15
N SER A 10 -0.49 7.27 -5.96
CA SER A 10 0.84 6.71 -5.74
C SER A 10 0.90 6.04 -4.37
N TYR A 11 2.10 5.60 -3.98
CA TYR A 11 2.38 4.93 -2.72
C TYR A 11 3.33 5.80 -1.89
N GLN A 12 3.17 5.85 -0.57
CA GLN A 12 4.10 6.61 0.29
C GLN A 12 5.57 6.18 0.10
N PRO A 13 5.93 4.87 0.05
CA PRO A 13 7.31 4.45 -0.23
C PRO A 13 7.83 4.98 -1.56
N GLN A 14 7.01 4.91 -2.61
CA GLN A 14 7.38 5.36 -3.94
C GLN A 14 7.61 6.88 -3.99
N LEU A 15 6.81 7.66 -3.24
CA LEU A 15 7.01 9.10 -3.09
C LEU A 15 8.37 9.42 -2.45
N HIS A 16 8.74 8.75 -1.36
CA HIS A 16 10.05 8.96 -0.73
C HIS A 16 11.21 8.71 -1.69
N LEU A 17 11.15 7.61 -2.46
CA LEU A 17 12.16 7.29 -3.48
C LEU A 17 12.24 8.39 -4.55
N GLN A 18 11.10 8.84 -5.07
CA GLN A 18 11.03 9.83 -6.13
C GLN A 18 11.54 11.20 -5.67
N VAL A 19 11.19 11.62 -4.46
CA VAL A 19 11.64 12.90 -3.89
C VAL A 19 13.14 12.84 -3.60
N ALA A 20 13.65 11.72 -3.08
CA ALA A 20 15.09 11.52 -2.91
C ALA A 20 15.87 11.54 -4.25
N GLN A 21 15.20 11.22 -5.36
CA GLN A 21 15.73 11.36 -6.73
C GLN A 21 15.54 12.77 -7.32
N GLY A 22 15.00 13.71 -6.55
CA GLY A 22 14.80 15.11 -6.97
C GLY A 22 13.53 15.37 -7.77
N LEU A 23 12.58 14.43 -7.82
CA LEU A 23 11.32 14.67 -8.50
C LEU A 23 10.47 15.67 -7.67
N PRO A 24 9.84 16.68 -8.31
CA PRO A 24 9.07 17.71 -7.63
C PRO A 24 7.66 17.23 -7.28
N LEU A 25 7.54 16.19 -6.46
CA LEU A 25 6.27 15.58 -6.07
C LEU A 25 5.98 15.80 -4.59
N VAL A 26 4.70 16.03 -4.31
CA VAL A 26 4.19 16.27 -2.95
C VAL A 26 2.95 15.44 -2.73
N ARG A 27 2.86 14.72 -1.60
CA ARG A 27 1.61 14.14 -1.11
C ARG A 27 0.67 15.26 -0.71
N ILE A 28 -0.53 15.25 -1.27
CA ILE A 28 -1.61 16.19 -0.95
C ILE A 28 -2.74 15.55 -0.14
N GLY A 29 -2.86 14.22 -0.18
CA GLY A 29 -3.88 13.49 0.58
C GLY A 29 -3.61 11.98 0.61
N THR A 30 -4.38 11.27 1.41
CA THR A 30 -4.31 9.81 1.58
C THR A 30 -5.65 9.18 1.17
N LEU A 31 -5.59 8.11 0.38
CA LEU A 31 -6.75 7.29 0.03
C LEU A 31 -6.84 6.07 0.94
N ILE A 32 -5.76 5.30 1.06
CA ILE A 32 -5.67 4.10 1.90
C ILE A 32 -4.62 4.33 2.99
N ALA A 33 -5.06 4.37 4.25
CA ALA A 33 -4.30 4.89 5.38
C ALA A 33 -3.47 3.85 6.15
N THR A 34 -3.45 2.60 5.71
CA THR A 34 -2.66 1.52 6.32
C THR A 34 -2.08 0.62 5.23
N PRO A 35 -0.96 -0.08 5.49
CA PRO A 35 -0.40 -1.03 4.55
C PRO A 35 -1.44 -2.06 4.08
N LEU A 36 -1.44 -2.35 2.78
CA LEU A 36 -2.13 -3.51 2.20
C LEU A 36 -1.14 -4.65 1.95
N ASN A 37 0.12 -4.32 1.65
CA ASN A 37 1.21 -5.28 1.47
C ASN A 37 1.29 -6.26 2.65
N SER A 38 1.48 -7.53 2.32
CA SER A 38 1.51 -8.66 3.25
C SER A 38 2.51 -9.71 2.77
N LEU A 39 3.08 -10.45 3.72
CA LEU A 39 3.77 -11.70 3.42
C LEU A 39 2.76 -12.84 3.48
N VAL A 40 2.37 -13.37 2.32
CA VAL A 40 1.32 -14.38 2.16
C VAL A 40 1.91 -15.76 1.92
N PHE A 41 1.35 -16.77 2.58
CA PHE A 41 1.69 -18.18 2.40
C PHE A 41 0.40 -19.02 2.41
N LEU A 42 0.44 -20.24 1.87
CA LEU A 42 -0.73 -21.11 1.89
C LEU A 42 -1.04 -21.58 3.32
N ASP A 43 -2.31 -21.64 3.71
CA ASP A 43 -2.72 -22.12 5.05
C ASP A 43 -2.25 -23.57 5.30
N ALA A 44 -2.28 -24.39 4.25
CA ALA A 44 -1.79 -25.78 4.28
C ALA A 44 -0.26 -25.90 4.43
N SER A 45 0.49 -24.80 4.26
CA SER A 45 1.95 -24.82 4.45
C SER A 45 2.31 -25.06 5.92
N PRO A 46 3.55 -25.49 6.23
CA PRO A 46 4.02 -25.63 7.60
C PRO A 46 4.39 -24.30 8.28
N ILE A 47 4.29 -23.16 7.60
CA ILE A 47 4.71 -21.84 8.12
C ILE A 47 3.73 -21.39 9.21
N ARG A 48 4.25 -21.08 10.41
CA ARG A 48 3.46 -20.59 11.55
C ARG A 48 4.01 -19.30 12.14
N SER A 49 5.28 -18.99 11.89
CA SER A 49 5.98 -17.78 12.31
C SER A 49 6.96 -17.31 11.22
N ILE A 50 7.49 -16.10 11.36
CA ILE A 50 8.53 -15.59 10.45
C ILE A 50 9.81 -16.45 10.51
N ALA A 51 10.12 -17.06 11.66
CA ALA A 51 11.27 -17.95 11.81
C ALA A 51 11.22 -19.17 10.86
N ASP A 52 10.01 -19.64 10.51
CA ASP A 52 9.80 -20.78 9.61
C ASP A 52 10.14 -20.47 8.13
N LEU A 53 10.40 -19.19 7.81
CA LEU A 53 10.83 -18.78 6.47
C LEU A 53 12.29 -19.13 6.18
N LYS A 54 13.09 -19.51 7.17
CA LYS A 54 14.49 -19.91 6.96
C LYS A 54 14.60 -21.05 5.95
N GLY A 55 15.40 -20.83 4.90
CA GLY A 55 15.63 -21.75 3.79
C GLY A 55 14.47 -21.85 2.79
N ARG A 56 13.42 -21.03 2.93
CA ARG A 56 12.24 -21.03 2.05
C ARG A 56 12.41 -20.12 0.85
N LYS A 57 11.62 -20.40 -0.19
CA LYS A 57 11.51 -19.59 -1.41
C LYS A 57 10.44 -18.53 -1.22
N ILE A 58 10.84 -17.26 -1.32
CA ILE A 58 9.96 -16.11 -1.18
C ILE A 58 9.81 -15.41 -2.53
N GLY A 59 8.61 -15.46 -3.09
CA GLY A 59 8.25 -14.76 -4.31
C GLY A 59 8.06 -13.26 -4.07
N PHE A 60 8.47 -12.43 -5.03
CA PHE A 60 8.35 -10.98 -4.95
C PHE A 60 8.13 -10.38 -6.36
N SER A 61 7.55 -9.18 -6.44
CA SER A 61 7.23 -8.49 -7.71
C SER A 61 8.25 -7.40 -8.05
N VAL A 62 8.65 -6.59 -7.06
CA VAL A 62 9.46 -5.38 -7.22
C VAL A 62 10.60 -5.39 -6.21
N GLY A 63 11.81 -5.62 -6.72
CA GLY A 63 13.02 -5.62 -5.91
C GLY A 63 13.32 -4.27 -5.24
N GLY A 64 14.17 -4.28 -4.22
CA GLY A 64 14.52 -3.09 -3.45
C GLY A 64 13.53 -2.79 -2.32
N PHE A 65 12.30 -2.36 -2.63
CA PHE A 65 11.31 -2.06 -1.58
C PHE A 65 10.84 -3.32 -0.86
N GLU A 66 10.45 -4.36 -1.60
CA GLU A 66 10.02 -5.62 -0.99
C GLU A 66 11.16 -6.31 -0.23
N ASP A 67 12.42 -6.12 -0.66
CA ASP A 67 13.59 -6.58 0.08
C ASP A 67 13.74 -5.87 1.43
N ALA A 68 13.48 -4.56 1.47
CA ALA A 68 13.53 -3.77 2.69
C ALA A 68 12.46 -4.22 3.70
N LEU A 69 11.25 -4.49 3.19
CA LEU A 69 10.15 -5.00 4.00
C LEU A 69 10.47 -6.40 4.53
N LEU A 70 10.80 -7.33 3.64
CA LEU A 70 11.12 -8.71 3.99
C LEU A 70 12.31 -8.78 4.96
N GLY A 71 13.34 -7.97 4.74
CA GLY A 71 14.51 -7.92 5.63
C GLY A 71 14.14 -7.47 7.04
N ALA A 72 13.31 -6.43 7.17
CA ALA A 72 12.82 -5.99 8.48
C ALA A 72 11.97 -7.04 9.19
N MET A 73 11.13 -7.74 8.43
CA MET A 73 10.31 -8.83 8.97
C MET A 73 11.20 -9.98 9.46
N LEU A 74 12.15 -10.44 8.65
CA LEU A 74 13.08 -11.52 9.02
C LEU A 74 13.92 -11.17 10.26
N GLU A 75 14.40 -9.93 10.36
CA GLU A 75 15.18 -9.46 11.50
C GLU A 75 14.40 -9.48 12.82
N SER A 76 13.06 -9.40 12.79
CA SER A 76 12.24 -9.51 14.00
C SER A 76 12.36 -10.88 14.68
N GLU A 77 12.80 -11.91 13.94
CA GLU A 77 13.07 -13.27 14.42
C GLU A 77 14.57 -13.64 14.33
N GLY A 78 15.46 -12.65 14.20
CA GLY A 78 16.91 -12.88 14.12
C GLY A 78 17.38 -13.54 12.82
N LEU A 79 16.56 -13.54 11.77
CA LEU A 79 16.94 -13.99 10.43
C LEU A 79 17.46 -12.83 9.58
N GLN A 80 18.14 -13.17 8.48
CA GLN A 80 18.64 -12.23 7.49
C GLN A 80 18.04 -12.54 6.11
N LEU A 81 18.08 -11.57 5.19
CA LEU A 81 17.65 -11.79 3.80
C LEU A 81 18.40 -12.95 3.11
N SER A 82 19.64 -13.24 3.52
CA SER A 82 20.42 -14.37 3.01
C SER A 82 19.96 -15.73 3.53
N ASP A 83 19.13 -15.77 4.58
CA ASP A 83 18.54 -17.00 5.09
C ASP A 83 17.36 -17.49 4.25
N VAL A 84 16.92 -16.73 3.24
CA VAL A 84 15.81 -17.10 2.33
C VAL A 84 16.23 -17.01 0.86
N GLU A 85 15.61 -17.82 0.01
CA GLU A 85 15.79 -17.73 -1.44
C GLU A 85 14.72 -16.79 -2.02
N ARG A 86 15.13 -15.69 -2.66
CA ARG A 86 14.18 -14.72 -3.24
C ARG A 86 13.99 -14.99 -4.73
N ILE A 87 12.74 -15.11 -5.17
CA ILE A 87 12.37 -15.39 -6.56
C ILE A 87 11.52 -14.25 -7.09
N ASN A 88 12.01 -13.55 -8.12
CA ASN A 88 11.19 -12.55 -8.79
C ASN A 88 10.13 -13.25 -9.66
N VAL A 89 8.87 -13.10 -9.30
CA VAL A 89 7.72 -13.69 -10.01
C VAL A 89 6.89 -12.63 -10.75
N ASN A 90 7.37 -11.38 -10.79
CA ASN A 90 6.66 -10.23 -11.36
C ASN A 90 5.20 -10.21 -10.86
N PHE A 91 4.23 -10.07 -11.77
CA PHE A 91 2.80 -10.02 -11.45
C PHE A 91 2.17 -11.38 -11.11
N ALA A 92 2.95 -12.46 -11.02
CA ALA A 92 2.45 -13.83 -10.82
C ALA A 92 2.56 -14.30 -9.36
N LEU A 93 2.32 -13.42 -8.38
CA LEU A 93 2.38 -13.77 -6.94
C LEU A 93 1.43 -14.93 -6.59
N THR A 94 0.13 -14.78 -6.86
CA THR A 94 -0.87 -15.83 -6.54
C THR A 94 -0.59 -17.15 -7.27
N PRO A 95 -0.35 -17.17 -8.60
CA PRO A 95 -0.03 -18.43 -9.30
C PRO A 95 1.28 -19.09 -8.84
N ALA A 96 2.32 -18.32 -8.56
CA ALA A 96 3.60 -18.86 -8.09
C ALA A 96 3.44 -19.52 -6.71
N LEU A 97 2.67 -18.91 -5.81
CA LEU A 97 2.38 -19.49 -4.51
C LEU A 97 1.49 -20.74 -4.64
N ALA A 98 0.41 -20.66 -5.40
CA ALA A 98 -0.55 -21.76 -5.56
C ALA A 98 0.06 -23.01 -6.24
N SER A 99 1.02 -22.82 -7.13
CA SER A 99 1.74 -23.93 -7.80
C SER A 99 2.88 -24.53 -6.97
N GLY A 100 3.22 -23.92 -5.82
CA GLY A 100 4.38 -24.32 -5.02
C GLY A 100 5.73 -23.94 -5.64
N GLN A 101 5.75 -23.03 -6.62
CA GLN A 101 7.00 -22.46 -7.13
C GLN A 101 7.76 -21.71 -6.04
N VAL A 102 7.02 -21.08 -5.12
CA VAL A 102 7.50 -20.39 -3.93
C VAL A 102 6.70 -20.84 -2.71
N ASP A 103 7.30 -20.78 -1.53
CA ASP A 103 6.67 -21.17 -0.26
C ASP A 103 5.83 -20.02 0.35
N ALA A 104 6.20 -18.77 0.04
CA ALA A 104 5.50 -17.55 0.42
C ALA A 104 5.73 -16.45 -0.62
N VAL A 105 4.94 -15.36 -0.57
CA VAL A 105 5.11 -14.17 -1.40
C VAL A 105 5.05 -12.90 -0.57
N ILE A 106 5.87 -11.91 -0.88
CA ILE A 106 5.80 -10.54 -0.34
C ILE A 106 5.34 -9.60 -1.45
N GLY A 107 4.54 -8.58 -1.12
CA GLY A 107 3.93 -7.68 -2.10
C GLY A 107 2.45 -7.95 -2.36
N ALA A 108 1.94 -9.11 -1.96
CA ALA A 108 0.52 -9.44 -2.08
C ALA A 108 -0.32 -8.56 -1.15
N PHE A 109 -1.48 -8.11 -1.62
CA PHE A 109 -2.38 -7.28 -0.84
C PHE A 109 -3.39 -8.12 -0.04
N ARG A 110 -3.52 -7.77 1.24
CA ARG A 110 -4.45 -8.43 2.17
C ARG A 110 -5.92 -8.31 1.78
N ASN A 111 -6.27 -7.32 0.96
CA ASN A 111 -7.62 -7.12 0.46
C ASN A 111 -7.90 -7.79 -0.89
N PHE A 112 -6.89 -8.30 -1.62
CA PHE A 112 -7.10 -8.85 -2.96
C PHE A 112 -6.59 -10.29 -3.10
N GLU A 113 -5.29 -10.53 -3.03
CA GLU A 113 -4.68 -11.84 -3.26
C GLU A 113 -5.13 -12.89 -2.24
N LEU A 114 -5.35 -12.52 -0.97
CA LEU A 114 -5.92 -13.46 0.02
C LEU A 114 -7.33 -13.92 -0.35
N ASN A 115 -8.18 -13.01 -0.85
CA ASN A 115 -9.52 -13.35 -1.31
C ASN A 115 -9.47 -14.21 -2.59
N GLN A 116 -8.52 -13.92 -3.48
CA GLN A 116 -8.31 -14.69 -4.70
C GLN A 116 -7.86 -16.13 -4.40
N LEU A 117 -6.93 -16.32 -3.48
CA LEU A 117 -6.47 -17.64 -3.02
C LEU A 117 -7.61 -18.47 -2.43
N ASP A 118 -8.43 -17.87 -1.56
CA ASP A 118 -9.60 -18.53 -0.98
C ASP A 118 -10.61 -18.98 -2.05
N LEU A 119 -10.94 -18.09 -3.00
CA LEU A 119 -11.84 -18.40 -4.12
C LEU A 119 -11.30 -19.50 -5.04
N ASN A 120 -9.98 -19.61 -5.16
CA ASN A 120 -9.32 -20.66 -5.94
C ASN A 120 -9.21 -21.99 -5.17
N GLY A 121 -9.74 -22.10 -3.95
CA GLY A 121 -9.70 -23.31 -3.13
C GLY A 121 -8.33 -23.59 -2.49
N THR A 122 -7.44 -22.60 -2.45
CA THR A 122 -6.09 -22.70 -1.86
C THR A 122 -5.87 -21.55 -0.87
N PRO A 123 -6.64 -21.51 0.24
CA PRO A 123 -6.67 -20.36 1.13
C PRO A 123 -5.27 -20.00 1.66
N GLY A 124 -5.01 -18.70 1.71
CA GLY A 124 -3.76 -18.14 2.22
C GLY A 124 -3.89 -17.58 3.63
N ARG A 125 -2.76 -17.46 4.31
CA ARG A 125 -2.57 -16.68 5.54
C ARG A 125 -1.49 -15.64 5.31
N ALA A 126 -1.49 -14.61 6.16
CA ALA A 126 -0.56 -13.50 6.03
C ALA A 126 0.14 -13.18 7.35
N PHE A 127 1.40 -12.78 7.26
CA PHE A 127 2.05 -11.93 8.25
C PHE A 127 2.02 -10.48 7.76
N TYR A 128 1.73 -9.55 8.68
CA TYR A 128 1.62 -8.15 8.34
C TYR A 128 2.92 -7.41 8.63
N PRO A 129 3.53 -6.69 7.66
CA PRO A 129 4.83 -6.05 7.86
C PRO A 129 4.89 -5.15 9.10
N GLU A 130 3.80 -4.44 9.38
CA GLU A 130 3.71 -3.52 10.52
C GLU A 130 3.73 -4.20 11.89
N GLU A 131 3.49 -5.51 11.95
CA GLU A 131 3.60 -6.33 13.16
C GLU A 131 5.01 -6.92 13.32
N HIS A 132 5.86 -6.75 12.30
CA HIS A 132 7.18 -7.38 12.18
C HIS A 132 8.26 -6.35 11.81
N GLY A 133 8.31 -5.23 12.53
CA GLY A 133 9.43 -4.28 12.45
C GLY A 133 9.42 -3.29 11.28
N VAL A 134 8.43 -3.34 10.38
CA VAL A 134 8.22 -2.30 9.37
C VAL A 134 7.36 -1.18 9.97
N PRO A 135 7.76 0.10 9.92
CA PRO A 135 6.86 1.17 10.35
C PRO A 135 5.63 1.25 9.44
N ALA A 136 4.45 1.43 10.03
CA ALA A 136 3.23 1.66 9.26
C ALA A 136 3.38 2.87 8.30
N TYR A 137 2.77 2.76 7.13
CA TYR A 137 2.78 3.78 6.09
C TYR A 137 1.42 3.84 5.38
N ASP A 138 1.18 4.93 4.65
CA ASP A 138 0.00 5.08 3.80
C ASP A 138 0.19 4.26 2.52
N GLU A 139 -0.68 3.28 2.28
CA GLU A 139 -0.57 2.43 1.10
C GLU A 139 -0.86 3.23 -0.17
N LEU A 140 -1.98 3.97 -0.22
CA LEU A 140 -2.34 4.78 -1.38
C LEU A 140 -2.51 6.25 -1.00
N ILE A 141 -1.81 7.11 -1.72
CA ILE A 141 -1.78 8.56 -1.54
C ILE A 141 -2.08 9.29 -2.84
N PHE A 142 -2.61 10.50 -2.72
CA PHE A 142 -2.70 11.44 -3.82
C PHE A 142 -1.45 12.31 -3.84
N VAL A 143 -0.82 12.40 -5.01
CA VAL A 143 0.36 13.25 -5.24
C VAL A 143 0.08 14.28 -6.32
N ALA A 144 0.66 15.46 -6.15
CA ALA A 144 0.67 16.55 -7.12
C ALA A 144 2.09 17.08 -7.31
N LYS A 145 2.28 17.97 -8.29
CA LYS A 145 3.56 18.67 -8.46
C LYS A 145 3.70 19.78 -7.41
N SER A 146 4.89 19.96 -6.85
CA SER A 146 5.15 20.93 -5.77
C SER A 146 4.80 22.38 -6.14
N ASP A 147 4.95 22.76 -7.41
CA ASP A 147 4.61 24.10 -7.92
C ASP A 147 3.10 24.33 -8.17
N ARG A 148 2.26 23.33 -7.90
CA ARG A 148 0.79 23.40 -8.06
C ARG A 148 0.02 23.48 -6.76
N LEU A 149 0.69 23.56 -5.60
CA LEU A 149 0.03 23.54 -4.29
C LEU A 149 -0.92 24.73 -4.04
N ALA A 150 -0.74 25.85 -4.75
CA ALA A 150 -1.63 27.01 -4.66
C ALA A 150 -2.95 26.84 -5.45
N ASP A 151 -3.11 25.74 -6.20
CA ASP A 151 -4.32 25.48 -6.97
C ASP A 151 -5.47 25.01 -6.05
N ASP A 152 -6.47 25.86 -5.90
CA ASP A 152 -7.65 25.57 -5.06
C ASP A 152 -8.42 24.31 -5.49
N ARG A 153 -8.27 23.86 -6.75
CA ARG A 153 -8.85 22.59 -7.21
C ARG A 153 -8.35 21.40 -6.38
N LEU A 154 -7.16 21.46 -5.79
CA LEU A 154 -6.63 20.40 -4.91
C LEU A 154 -7.42 20.32 -3.59
N ASN A 155 -7.72 21.45 -2.96
CA ASN A 155 -8.56 21.51 -1.76
C ASN A 155 -9.97 20.99 -2.05
N ARG A 156 -10.57 21.44 -3.15
CA ARG A 156 -11.91 21.01 -3.58
C ARG A 156 -11.96 19.52 -3.91
N PHE A 157 -10.90 18.99 -4.54
CA PHE A 157 -10.77 17.56 -4.80
C PHE A 157 -10.79 16.76 -3.50
N LEU A 158 -9.97 17.11 -2.51
CA LEU A 158 -9.94 16.40 -1.23
C LEU A 158 -11.25 16.51 -0.45
N ALA A 159 -11.93 17.66 -0.50
CA ALA A 159 -13.26 17.81 0.08
C ALA A 159 -14.30 16.88 -0.57
N VAL A 160 -14.19 16.59 -1.87
CA VAL A 160 -15.03 15.60 -2.56
C VAL A 160 -14.64 14.19 -2.15
N VAL A 161 -13.34 13.87 -2.09
CA VAL A 161 -12.86 12.54 -1.66
C VAL A 161 -13.31 12.23 -0.23
N GLU A 162 -13.23 13.20 0.69
CA GLU A 162 -13.69 13.02 2.06
C GLU A 162 -15.18 12.68 2.14
N ARG A 163 -16.03 13.43 1.42
CA ARG A 163 -17.46 13.12 1.32
C ARG A 163 -17.73 11.77 0.66
N ALA A 164 -16.95 11.41 -0.36
CA ALA A 164 -17.06 10.11 -1.02
C ALA A 164 -16.75 8.98 -0.04
N VAL A 165 -15.65 9.06 0.71
CA VAL A 165 -15.30 8.06 1.74
C VAL A 165 -16.38 7.98 2.84
N GLN A 166 -16.91 9.10 3.29
CA GLN A 166 -18.02 9.11 4.26
C GLN A 166 -19.27 8.39 3.69
N ALA A 167 -19.60 8.61 2.42
CA ALA A 167 -20.68 7.91 1.75
C ALA A 167 -20.39 6.40 1.59
N LEU A 168 -19.15 6.02 1.24
CA LEU A 168 -18.72 4.62 1.17
C LEU A 168 -18.94 3.89 2.49
N VAL A 169 -18.61 4.53 3.61
CA VAL A 169 -18.71 3.95 4.95
C VAL A 169 -20.16 3.89 5.45
N ASN A 170 -20.93 4.95 5.23
CA ASN A 170 -22.31 5.02 5.73
C ASN A 170 -23.32 4.27 4.86
N HIS A 171 -23.02 4.09 3.57
CA HIS A 171 -23.90 3.46 2.57
C HIS A 171 -23.12 2.48 1.67
N PRO A 172 -22.53 1.41 2.24
CA PRO A 172 -21.62 0.53 1.51
C PRO A 172 -22.30 -0.24 0.37
N GLU A 173 -23.55 -0.69 0.53
CA GLU A 173 -24.29 -1.39 -0.52
C GLU A 173 -24.65 -0.47 -1.68
N GLN A 174 -25.16 0.74 -1.37
CA GLN A 174 -25.48 1.73 -2.40
C GLN A 174 -24.22 2.15 -3.17
N SER A 175 -23.12 2.34 -2.45
CA SER A 175 -21.83 2.71 -3.04
C SER A 175 -21.28 1.60 -3.94
N TRP A 176 -21.43 0.33 -3.54
CA TRP A 176 -21.09 -0.81 -4.39
C TRP A 176 -21.89 -0.80 -5.69
N GLN A 177 -23.21 -0.58 -5.62
CA GLN A 177 -24.06 -0.49 -6.82
C GLN A 177 -23.62 0.64 -7.77
N GLN A 178 -23.21 1.79 -7.22
CA GLN A 178 -22.67 2.89 -8.03
C GLN A 178 -21.31 2.54 -8.66
N PHE A 179 -20.46 1.82 -7.94
CA PHE A 179 -19.14 1.39 -8.42
C PHE A 179 -19.26 0.43 -9.61
N ILE A 180 -20.07 -0.63 -9.49
CA ILE A 180 -20.25 -1.61 -10.58
C ILE A 180 -21.06 -1.06 -11.77
N ALA A 181 -21.81 0.03 -11.58
CA ALA A 181 -22.50 0.70 -12.68
C ALA A 181 -21.52 1.36 -13.67
N ALA A 182 -20.29 1.69 -13.23
CA ALA A 182 -19.26 2.24 -14.11
C ALA A 182 -18.64 1.17 -15.02
N ASP A 183 -18.54 -0.06 -14.54
CA ASP A 183 -18.08 -1.21 -15.30
C ASP A 183 -18.71 -2.51 -14.74
N PRO A 184 -19.67 -3.13 -15.45
CA PRO A 184 -20.32 -4.36 -15.02
C PRO A 184 -19.37 -5.55 -14.82
N ALA A 185 -18.17 -5.53 -15.42
CA ALA A 185 -17.18 -6.58 -15.21
C ALA A 185 -16.65 -6.63 -13.77
N LEU A 186 -16.88 -5.56 -12.99
CA LEU A 186 -16.52 -5.50 -11.57
C LEU A 186 -17.48 -6.28 -10.66
N ASP A 187 -18.65 -6.71 -11.14
CA ASP A 187 -19.66 -7.42 -10.33
C ASP A 187 -19.38 -8.92 -10.15
N ASP A 188 -18.16 -9.24 -9.71
CA ASP A 188 -17.75 -10.61 -9.39
C ASP A 188 -17.50 -10.80 -7.88
N GLU A 189 -17.37 -12.06 -7.46
CA GLU A 189 -17.20 -12.41 -6.06
C GLU A 189 -15.85 -11.94 -5.48
N LEU A 190 -14.79 -11.89 -6.30
CA LEU A 190 -13.48 -11.42 -5.86
C LEU A 190 -13.54 -9.92 -5.52
N ASN A 191 -14.10 -9.13 -6.42
CA ASN A 191 -14.28 -7.69 -6.23
C ASN A 191 -15.24 -7.37 -5.08
N LYS A 192 -16.31 -8.14 -4.88
CA LYS A 192 -17.19 -8.02 -3.70
C LYS A 192 -16.45 -8.22 -2.39
N ARG A 193 -15.61 -9.26 -2.30
CA ARG A 193 -14.81 -9.53 -1.11
C ARG A 193 -13.72 -8.49 -0.90
N ALA A 194 -13.03 -8.09 -1.98
CA ALA A 194 -12.01 -7.07 -1.94
C ALA A 194 -12.58 -5.71 -1.51
N TRP A 195 -13.76 -5.34 -2.02
CA TRP A 195 -14.48 -4.13 -1.60
C TRP A 195 -14.70 -4.12 -0.08
N ARG A 196 -15.32 -5.18 0.46
CA ARG A 196 -15.55 -5.31 1.91
C ARG A 196 -14.26 -5.22 2.72
N ALA A 197 -13.19 -5.88 2.25
CA ALA A 197 -11.87 -5.85 2.90
C ALA A 197 -11.18 -4.47 2.83
N THR A 198 -11.55 -3.64 1.85
CA THR A 198 -10.98 -2.30 1.64
C THR A 198 -11.73 -1.21 2.41
N LEU A 199 -13.03 -1.38 2.70
CA LEU A 199 -13.87 -0.33 3.32
C LEU A 199 -13.25 0.28 4.58
N THR A 200 -12.67 -0.55 5.46
CA THR A 200 -12.05 -0.09 6.72
C THR A 200 -10.66 0.50 6.56
N ARG A 201 -10.11 0.49 5.34
CA ARG A 201 -8.76 0.94 5.01
C ARG A 201 -8.74 2.35 4.42
N PHE A 202 -9.89 2.86 3.96
CA PHE A 202 -10.01 4.22 3.46
C PHE A 202 -9.69 5.26 4.55
N ALA A 203 -8.99 6.33 4.17
CA ALA A 203 -8.72 7.44 5.07
C ALA A 203 -10.00 8.26 5.32
N LEU A 204 -10.52 8.24 6.56
CA LEU A 204 -11.68 9.05 6.94
C LEU A 204 -11.40 10.57 6.95
N ARG A 205 -10.12 10.96 6.97
CA ARG A 205 -9.66 12.34 6.85
C ARG A 205 -8.57 12.42 5.77
N PRO A 206 -8.93 12.39 4.47
CA PRO A 206 -7.95 12.29 3.39
C PRO A 206 -6.89 13.40 3.38
N ALA A 207 -7.23 14.60 3.82
CA ALA A 207 -6.27 15.72 3.87
C ALA A 207 -5.27 15.61 5.04
N ALA A 208 -5.67 15.02 6.17
CA ALA A 208 -4.89 14.98 7.40
C ALA A 208 -3.53 14.30 7.19
N LEU A 209 -2.46 14.87 7.75
CA LEU A 209 -1.10 14.37 7.61
C LEU A 209 -0.56 13.86 8.95
N ASP A 210 -0.27 12.56 9.02
CA ASP A 210 0.52 11.99 10.11
C ASP A 210 2.02 12.27 9.87
N SER A 211 2.45 13.45 10.31
CA SER A 211 3.83 13.93 10.12
C SER A 211 4.87 12.99 10.72
N GLN A 212 4.58 12.39 11.88
CA GLN A 212 5.51 11.49 12.56
C GLN A 212 5.64 10.16 11.82
N ARG A 213 4.54 9.63 11.26
CA ARG A 213 4.59 8.43 10.41
C ARG A 213 5.47 8.64 9.19
N TYR A 214 5.34 9.77 8.50
CA TYR A 214 6.15 10.09 7.33
C TYR A 214 7.64 10.20 7.69
N GLN A 215 7.96 10.79 8.85
CA GLN A 215 9.34 10.85 9.34
C GLN A 215 9.88 9.46 9.71
N ARG A 216 9.15 8.66 10.51
CA ARG A 216 9.56 7.31 10.90
C ARG A 216 9.79 6.41 9.68
N PHE A 217 8.88 6.47 8.72
CA PHE A 217 9.00 5.65 7.51
C PHE A 217 10.15 6.13 6.61
N GLY A 218 10.33 7.44 6.45
CA GLY A 218 11.49 8.00 5.75
C GLY A 218 12.82 7.59 6.38
N GLN A 219 12.91 7.60 7.71
CA GLN A 219 14.08 7.13 8.46
C GLN A 219 14.33 5.63 8.25
N PHE A 220 13.28 4.82 8.22
CA PHE A 220 13.38 3.41 7.88
C PHE A 220 13.97 3.21 6.48
N LEU A 221 13.47 3.92 5.47
CA LEU A 221 14.02 3.82 4.11
C LEU A 221 15.48 4.28 4.03
N LEU A 222 15.86 5.32 4.79
CA LEU A 222 17.24 5.79 4.89
C LEU A 222 18.15 4.74 5.53
N ALA A 223 17.73 4.15 6.66
CA ALA A 223 18.47 3.10 7.36
C ALA A 223 18.63 1.83 6.52
N ARG A 224 17.64 1.54 5.67
CA ARG A 224 17.67 0.42 4.70
C ARG A 224 18.43 0.75 3.41
N GLY A 225 18.94 1.98 3.25
CA GLY A 225 19.73 2.40 2.09
C GLY A 225 18.93 2.63 0.80
N LEU A 226 17.59 2.68 0.87
CA LEU A 226 16.74 2.92 -0.30
C LEU A 226 16.74 4.38 -0.75
N ILE A 227 16.98 5.29 0.18
CA ILE A 227 17.20 6.71 -0.08
C ILE A 227 18.53 7.13 0.53
N LYS A 228 19.21 8.08 -0.11
CA LYS A 228 20.49 8.63 0.39
C LYS A 228 20.29 9.79 1.37
N THR A 229 19.16 10.48 1.25
CA THR A 229 18.79 11.63 2.05
C THR A 229 17.30 11.55 2.35
N LEU A 230 16.91 12.08 3.51
CA LEU A 230 15.51 12.31 3.87
C LEU A 230 15.28 13.83 3.86
N PRO A 231 14.60 14.38 2.85
CA PRO A 231 14.28 15.81 2.80
C PRO A 231 13.41 16.25 3.99
N PRO A 232 13.38 17.57 4.31
CA PRO A 232 12.38 18.13 5.20
C PRO A 232 10.96 17.71 4.81
N LEU A 233 10.13 17.35 5.79
CA LEU A 233 8.77 16.84 5.54
C LEU A 233 7.93 17.78 4.66
N ALA A 234 8.03 19.09 4.91
CA ALA A 234 7.29 20.12 4.20
C ALA A 234 7.59 20.16 2.69
N ASP A 235 8.72 19.60 2.25
CA ASP A 235 9.11 19.60 0.84
C ASP A 235 8.34 18.54 0.04
N TYR A 236 7.77 17.52 0.69
CA TYR A 236 7.15 16.38 0.00
C TYR A 236 5.84 15.86 0.59
N ALA A 237 5.38 16.37 1.74
CA ALA A 237 4.07 16.06 2.27
C ALA A 237 3.43 17.31 2.86
N GLN A 238 2.22 17.62 2.41
CA GLN A 238 1.46 18.79 2.85
C GLN A 238 0.09 18.36 3.36
N GLU A 239 -0.32 18.99 4.47
CA GLU A 239 -1.71 18.96 4.92
C GLU A 239 -2.43 20.12 4.25
N LEU A 240 -3.29 19.79 3.27
CA LEU A 240 -4.14 20.77 2.65
C LEU A 240 -5.32 21.11 3.58
N GLN A 241 -5.87 22.32 3.44
CA GLN A 241 -7.02 22.78 4.22
C GLN A 241 -8.24 22.85 3.30
N PRO A 242 -8.94 21.71 3.07
CA PRO A 242 -10.17 21.71 2.30
C PRO A 242 -11.18 22.65 2.98
N GLN A 243 -11.55 23.72 2.30
CA GLN A 243 -12.64 24.59 2.74
C GLN A 243 -13.94 23.80 2.67
N ALA A 244 -14.85 24.02 3.62
CA ALA A 244 -16.20 23.48 3.54
C ALA A 244 -16.80 23.86 2.18
N ALA A 245 -17.26 22.85 1.43
CA ALA A 245 -17.96 23.10 0.18
C ALA A 245 -19.13 24.06 0.47
N LYS A 246 -19.21 25.18 -0.25
CA LYS A 246 -20.41 26.02 -0.18
C LYS A 246 -21.62 25.14 -0.54
N PRO A 247 -22.71 25.24 0.23
CA PRO A 247 -23.89 24.39 0.09
C PRO A 247 -24.51 24.46 -1.30
#